data_AF-A0A6B3MAJ0-F1
#
_entry.id   AF-A0A6B3MAJ0-F1
#
_cell.length_a   1.000
_cell.length_b   1.000
_cell.length_c   1.000
_cell.angle_alpha   90.00
_cell.angle_beta   90.00
_cell.angle_gamma   90.00
#
_symmetry.space_group_name_H-M   'P 1'
#
loop_
_entity.id
_entity.type
_entity.pdbx_description
1 polymer ?
#
loop_
_entity_poly.entity_id
_entity_poly.type
_entity_poly.pdbx_seq_one_letter_code
_entity_poly.pdbx_strand_id
1 'polypeptide(L)' 'MTEGQPIARAKLRLEPGTLWAKLKDTTEHALSCGALESIPTEYEFVEDNGMSFLVRILSNLARKDKAKKKQEQKCDSFSA' A
#
# COMPACT_ATOMS: atom_id res chain seq x y z
N MET A 1 7.03 33.38 0.29
CA MET A 1 7.46 32.16 -0.41
C MET A 1 8.78 31.73 0.20
N THR A 2 8.76 30.85 1.19
CA THR A 2 9.97 30.35 1.84
C THR A 2 10.39 29.05 1.17
N GLU A 3 11.56 29.12 0.55
CA GLU A 3 12.21 28.04 -0.19
C GLU A 3 12.40 26.81 0.70
N GLY A 4 12.09 25.63 0.15
CA GLY A 4 12.23 24.36 0.84
C GLY A 4 13.68 24.10 1.21
N GLN A 5 13.94 23.91 2.51
CA GLN A 5 15.24 23.50 3.01
C GLN A 5 15.71 22.20 2.32
N PRO A 6 17.01 22.09 1.99
CA PRO A 6 17.56 20.87 1.41
C PRO A 6 17.42 19.73 2.42
N ILE A 7 16.75 18.65 2.00
CA ILE A 7 16.66 17.42 2.79
C ILE A 7 18.09 16.91 2.95
N ALA A 8 18.69 17.15 4.12
CA ALA A 8 20.02 16.68 4.43
C ALA A 8 20.02 15.16 4.26
N ARG A 9 20.65 14.66 3.20
CA ARG A 9 20.94 13.23 3.05
C ARG A 9 22.01 12.91 4.08
N ALA A 10 21.60 12.79 5.34
CA ALA A 10 22.42 12.17 6.36
C ALA A 10 22.89 10.84 5.78
N LYS A 11 24.20 10.62 5.79
CA LYS A 11 24.82 9.40 5.30
C LYS A 11 24.42 8.27 6.24
N LEU A 12 23.23 7.71 6.04
CA LEU A 12 22.71 6.56 6.77
C LEU A 12 23.55 5.35 6.36
N ARG A 13 24.71 5.18 7.02
CA ARG A 13 25.48 3.95 6.94
C ARG A 13 24.85 2.96 7.91
N LEU A 14 24.20 1.95 7.36
CA LEU A 14 23.83 0.76 8.13
C LEU A 14 25.10 -0.06 8.35
N GLU A 15 25.25 -0.59 9.57
CA GLU A 15 26.31 -1.55 9.85
C GLU A 15 26.16 -2.78 8.94
N PRO A 16 27.23 -3.27 8.29
CA PRO A 16 27.18 -4.48 7.46
C PRO A 16 26.54 -5.65 8.20
N GLY A 17 25.74 -6.45 7.49
CA GLY A 17 25.04 -7.60 8.09
C GLY A 17 23.81 -7.26 8.95
N THR A 18 23.52 -5.98 9.21
CA THR A 18 22.39 -5.59 10.08
C THR A 18 21.08 -5.29 9.34
N LEU A 19 21.10 -5.23 8.00
CA LEU A 19 19.95 -4.80 7.20
C LEU A 19 18.69 -5.64 7.46
N TRP A 20 18.80 -6.98 7.42
CA TRP A 20 17.65 -7.85 7.55
C TRP A 20 16.97 -7.77 8.93
N ALA A 21 17.77 -7.75 9.99
CA ALA A 21 17.25 -7.58 11.35
C ALA A 21 16.55 -6.23 11.50
N LYS A 22 17.24 -5.14 11.10
CA LYS A 22 16.68 -3.79 11.18
C LYS A 22 15.39 -3.62 10.38
N LEU A 23 15.29 -4.23 9.20
CA LEU A 23 14.06 -4.21 8.41
C LEU A 23 12.89 -4.85 9.16
N LYS A 24 13.08 -6.06 9.69
CA LYS A 24 12.03 -6.75 10.47
C LYS A 24 11.60 -5.93 11.68
N ASP A 25 12.56 -5.49 12.49
CA ASP A 25 12.28 -4.76 13.73
C ASP A 25 11.57 -3.43 13.45
N THR A 26 12.02 -2.70 12.42
CA THR A 26 11.41 -1.42 12.02
C THR A 26 10.02 -1.63 11.44
N THR A 27 9.81 -2.66 10.63
CA THR A 27 8.50 -2.99 10.07
C THR A 27 7.52 -3.40 11.16
N GLU A 28 7.92 -4.25 12.11
CA GLU A 28 7.09 -4.64 13.24
C GLU A 28 6.73 -3.42 14.10
N HIS A 29 7.72 -2.57 14.41
CA HIS A 29 7.46 -1.34 15.14
C HIS A 29 6.46 -0.43 14.41
N ALA A 30 6.66 -0.19 13.11
CA ALA A 30 5.78 0.64 12.31
C ALA A 30 4.35 0.09 12.23
N LEU A 31 4.19 -1.24 12.14
CA LEU A 31 2.88 -1.89 12.21
C LEU A 31 2.25 -1.71 13.60
N SER A 32 3.02 -1.90 14.68
CA SER A 32 2.51 -1.80 16.05
C SER A 32 2.03 -0.40 16.42
N CYS A 33 2.69 0.64 15.90
CA CYS A 33 2.33 2.03 16.15
C CYS A 33 1.39 2.62 15.08
N GLY A 34 0.97 1.84 14.09
CA GLY A 34 0.09 2.30 13.00
C GLY A 34 0.74 3.24 11.99
N ALA A 35 2.07 3.47 12.08
CA ALA A 35 2.80 4.21 11.05
C ALA A 35 2.83 3.45 9.71
N LEU A 36 2.71 2.12 9.77
CA LEU A 36 2.48 1.24 8.63
C LEU A 36 1.15 0.51 8.82
N GLU A 37 0.26 0.62 7.84
CA GLU A 37 -1.00 -0.13 7.80
C GLU A 37 -1.01 -1.07 6.61
N SER A 38 -1.19 -2.36 6.88
CA SER A 38 -1.32 -3.37 5.82
C SER A 38 -2.60 -3.17 5.04
N ILE A 39 -2.51 -3.10 3.71
CA ILE A 39 -3.69 -3.12 2.85
C ILE A 39 -4.19 -4.57 2.78
N PRO A 40 -5.43 -4.86 3.21
CA PRO A 40 -6.01 -6.19 3.06
C PRO A 40 -5.94 -6.62 1.59
N THR A 41 -5.18 -7.68 1.33
CA THR A 41 -4.90 -8.20 0.00
C THR A 41 -5.17 -9.69 0.04
N GLU A 42 -6.17 -10.14 -0.71
CA GLU A 42 -6.42 -11.57 -0.92
C GLU A 42 -5.42 -12.12 -1.92
N TYR A 43 -5.20 -13.43 -1.94
CA TYR A 43 -4.35 -14.04 -2.95
C TYR A 43 -4.85 -15.41 -3.36
N GLU A 44 -4.55 -15.77 -4.59
CA GLU A 44 -4.82 -17.08 -5.17
C GLU A 44 -3.63 -17.54 -6.02
N PHE A 45 -3.50 -18.85 -6.17
CA PHE A 45 -2.56 -19.44 -7.12
C PHE A 45 -3.30 -19.80 -8.39
N VAL A 46 -2.81 -19.32 -9.53
CA VAL A 46 -3.34 -19.63 -10.86
C VAL A 46 -2.31 -20.47 -11.60
N GLU A 47 -2.72 -21.64 -12.08
CA GLU A 47 -1.90 -22.48 -12.93
C GLU A 47 -2.19 -22.17 -14.40
N ASP A 48 -1.15 -21.83 -15.16
CA ASP A 48 -1.24 -21.67 -16.61
C ASP A 48 0.01 -22.24 -17.30
N ASN A 49 -0.20 -23.08 -18.32
CA ASN A 49 0.88 -23.76 -19.07
C ASN A 49 1.92 -24.47 -18.17
N GLY A 50 1.50 -25.00 -17.02
CA GLY A 50 2.37 -25.68 -16.05
C GLY A 50 3.19 -24.75 -15.16
N MET A 51 2.86 -23.46 -15.13
CA MET A 51 3.47 -22.47 -14.24
C MET A 51 2.44 -21.95 -13.23
N SER A 52 2.85 -21.89 -11.96
CA SER A 52 2.04 -21.37 -10.85
C SER A 52 2.30 -19.89 -10.64
N PHE A 53 1.24 -19.08 -10.68
CA PHE A 53 1.28 -17.64 -10.47
C PHE A 53 0.60 -17.28 -9.15
N LEU A 54 1.30 -16.54 -8.28
CA LEU A 54 0.69 -15.91 -7.10
C LEU A 54 0.04 -14.59 -7.51
N VAL A 55 -1.29 -14.58 -7.60
CA VAL A 55 -2.07 -13.38 -7.90
C VAL A 55 -2.51 -12.72 -6.59
N ARG A 56 -2.22 -11.42 -6.43
CA ARG A 56 -2.61 -10.61 -5.27
C ARG A 56 -3.76 -9.67 -5.64
N ILE A 57 -4.90 -9.83 -4.97
CA ILE A 57 -6.15 -9.12 -5.26
C ILE A 57 -6.38 -8.05 -4.18
N LEU A 58 -6.40 -6.79 -4.62
CA LEU A 58 -6.66 -5.63 -3.76
C LEU A 58 -8.15 -5.32 -3.69
N SER A 59 -8.88 -5.98 -2.78
CA SER A 59 -10.35 -5.85 -2.62
C SER A 59 -10.83 -4.40 -2.38
N ASN A 60 -9.96 -3.55 -1.82
CA ASN A 60 -10.24 -2.14 -1.56
C ASN A 60 -10.37 -1.27 -2.83
N LEU A 61 -9.78 -1.67 -3.97
CA LEU A 61 -9.96 -0.96 -5.26
C LEU A 61 -11.41 -1.10 -5.75
N ALA A 62 -11.98 -2.30 -5.68
CA ALA A 62 -13.36 -2.55 -6.08
C ALA A 62 -14.39 -1.76 -5.26
N ARG A 63 -14.10 -1.47 -3.98
CA ARG A 63 -14.96 -0.65 -3.13
C ARG A 63 -15.00 0.81 -3.56
N LYS A 64 -13.88 1.38 -4.01
CA LYS A 64 -13.80 2.77 -4.49
C LYS A 64 -14.60 2.95 -5.77
N ASP A 65 -14.53 1.99 -6.70
CA ASP A 65 -15.31 2.04 -7.94
C ASP A 65 -16.82 1.91 -7.69
N LYS A 66 -17.24 1.01 -6.79
CA LYS A 66 -18.65 0.88 -6.41
C LYS A 66 -19.18 2.14 -5.71
N ALA A 67 -18.36 2.79 -4.89
CA ALA A 67 -18.74 4.04 -4.23
C ALA A 67 -18.88 5.19 -5.24
N LYS A 68 -17.96 5.28 -6.22
CA LYS A 68 -18.02 6.28 -7.29
C LYS A 68 -19.29 6.14 -8.13
N LYS A 69 -19.63 4.91 -8.56
CA LYS A 69 -20.88 4.63 -9.30
C LYS A 69 -22.14 5.02 -8.53
N LYS A 70 -22.17 4.79 -7.21
CA LYS A 70 -23.29 5.22 -6.34
C LYS A 70 -23.37 6.74 -6.18
N GLN A 71 -22.25 7.44 -6.19
CA GLN A 71 -22.23 8.90 -6.15
C GLN A 71 -22.71 9.51 -7.47
N GLU A 72 -22.29 8.96 -8.61
CA GLU A 72 -22.74 9.38 -9.94
C GLU A 72 -24.26 9.23 -10.09
N GLN A 73 -24.82 8.08 -9.71
CA GLN A 73 -26.27 7.84 -9.71
C GLN A 73 -27.05 8.81 -8.80
N LYS A 74 -26.45 9.24 -7.68
CA LYS A 74 -27.08 10.17 -6.74
C LYS A 74 -27.07 11.60 -7.26
N CYS A 75 -26.00 12.01 -7.97
CA CYS A 75 -25.95 13.30 -8.66
C CYS A 75 -26.98 13.38 -9.80
N ASP A 76 -27.15 12.31 -10.58
CA ASP A 76 -28.16 12.27 -11.66
C ASP A 76 -29.60 12.38 -11.12
N SER A 77 -29.86 11.81 -9.94
CA SER A 77 -31.18 11.89 -9.28
C SER A 77 -31.51 13.24 -8.65
N PHE A 78 -30.53 14.13 -8.51
CA PHE A 78 -30.71 15.47 -7.94
C PHE A 78 -30.86 16.57 -9.02
N SER A 79 -30.80 16.19 -10.30
CA SER A 79 -31.00 17.08 -11.45
C SER A 79 -32.27 16.76 -12.27
N ALA A 80 -33.20 15.99 -11.72
CA ALA A 80 -34.50 15.67 -12.32
C ALA A 80 -35.66 16.31 -11.55
#